data_AF-A0A7W1X8F8-F1
#
_entry.id   AF-A0A7W1X8F8-F1
#
_cell.length_a   1.000
_cell.length_b   1.000
_cell.length_c   1.000
_cell.angle_alpha   90.00
_cell.angle_beta   90.00
_cell.angle_gamma   90.00
#
_symmetry.space_group_name_H-M   'P 1'
#
loop_
_entity.id
_entity.type
_entity.pdbx_description
1 polymer ?
#
loop_
_entity_poly.entity_id
_entity_poly.type
_entity_poly.pdbx_seq_one_letter_code
_entity_poly.pdbx_strand_id
1 'polypeptide(L)'
;MFDVQIFGVSAVGAIVAVCALLKDVGFPQKYSPVVAVVLGALTGVFLIDPGNWQQGLIDGLALGLSAVGVHSGVKNVREGISNLLKKPDSINVQLTKPIEKELANTLENKIKSAEAATPEQSADPQAQPQQ
;
A
#
# COMPACT_ATOMS: atom_id res chain seq x y z
N MET A 1 4.90 -13.53 -43.17
CA MET A 1 4.92 -13.96 -41.76
C MET A 1 5.75 -12.94 -41.01
N PHE A 2 5.10 -12.01 -40.31
CA PHE A 2 5.81 -11.10 -39.41
C PHE A 2 6.29 -11.92 -38.22
N ASP A 3 7.56 -11.81 -37.88
CA ASP A 3 8.12 -12.62 -36.81
C ASP A 3 7.62 -12.10 -35.46
N VAL A 4 6.77 -12.90 -34.81
CA VAL A 4 6.21 -12.62 -33.49
C VAL A 4 7.31 -12.34 -32.46
N GLN A 5 8.53 -12.84 -32.63
CA GLN A 5 9.61 -12.56 -31.67
C GLN A 5 10.00 -11.08 -31.62
N ILE A 6 10.06 -10.39 -32.76
CA ILE A 6 10.44 -8.97 -32.79
C ILE A 6 9.21 -8.08 -32.68
N PHE A 7 8.15 -8.37 -33.45
CA PHE A 7 6.95 -7.54 -33.43
C PHE A 7 6.12 -7.71 -32.15
N GLY A 8 6.13 -8.91 -31.55
CA GLY A 8 5.37 -9.18 -30.34
C GLY A 8 5.87 -8.38 -29.14
N VAL A 9 7.19 -8.31 -28.93
CA VAL A 9 7.77 -7.54 -27.81
C VAL A 9 7.45 -6.04 -27.95
N SER A 10 7.59 -5.49 -29.16
CA SER A 10 7.23 -4.10 -29.43
C SER A 10 5.72 -3.85 -29.28
N ALA A 11 4.87 -4.78 -29.73
CA ALA A 11 3.42 -4.68 -29.61
C ALA A 11 2.96 -4.69 -28.14
N VAL A 12 3.52 -5.58 -27.31
CA VAL A 12 3.23 -5.60 -25.86
C VAL A 12 3.60 -4.26 -25.23
N GLY A 13 4.79 -3.73 -25.53
CA GLY A 13 5.22 -2.42 -25.03
C GLY A 13 4.29 -1.29 -25.46
N ALA A 14 3.87 -1.29 -26.72
CA ALA A 14 2.91 -0.31 -27.24
C ALA A 14 1.54 -0.41 -26.54
N ILE A 15 1.00 -1.62 -26.36
CA ILE A 15 -0.28 -1.84 -25.66
C ILE A 15 -0.18 -1.35 -24.20
N VAL A 16 0.91 -1.65 -23.50
CA VAL A 16 1.14 -1.17 -22.13
C VAL A 16 1.21 0.35 -22.08
N ALA A 17 1.92 0.98 -23.03
CA ALA A 17 2.04 2.43 -23.10
C ALA A 17 0.68 3.10 -23.33
N VAL A 18 -0.14 2.57 -24.25
CA VAL A 18 -1.50 3.06 -24.48
C VAL A 18 -2.36 2.92 -23.22
N CYS A 19 -2.33 1.75 -22.57
CA CYS A 19 -3.05 1.53 -21.31
C CYS A 19 -2.63 2.51 -20.19
N ALA A 20 -1.33 2.82 -20.09
CA ALA A 20 -0.80 3.78 -19.15
C ALA A 20 -1.30 5.20 -19.47
N LEU A 21 -1.24 5.62 -20.74
CA LEU A 21 -1.75 6.92 -21.18
C LEU A 21 -3.25 7.06 -20.89
N LEU A 22 -4.08 6.07 -21.21
CA LEU A 22 -5.52 6.13 -20.90
C LEU A 22 -5.78 6.39 -19.42
N LYS A 23 -4.99 5.77 -18.54
CA LYS A 23 -5.11 5.96 -17.10
C LYS A 23 -4.73 7.39 -16.69
N ASP A 24 -3.73 7.99 -17.31
CA ASP A 24 -3.32 9.38 -17.05
C ASP A 24 -4.39 10.41 -17.48
N VAL A 25 -5.21 10.08 -18.49
CA VAL A 25 -6.37 10.90 -18.91
C VAL A 25 -7.60 10.71 -17.99
N GLY A 26 -7.48 9.92 -16.91
CA GLY A 26 -8.56 9.71 -15.92
C GLY A 26 -9.47 8.51 -16.20
N PHE A 27 -9.07 7.61 -17.12
CA PHE A 27 -9.84 6.40 -17.38
C PHE A 27 -9.83 5.44 -16.17
N PRO A 28 -10.97 4.82 -15.80
CA PRO A 28 -11.04 3.99 -14.62
C PRO A 28 -10.14 2.76 -14.77
N GLN A 29 -9.25 2.55 -13.81
CA GLN A 29 -8.25 1.48 -13.84
C GLN A 29 -8.86 0.06 -13.92
N LYS A 30 -10.15 -0.10 -13.58
CA LYS A 30 -10.92 -1.34 -13.71
C LYS A 30 -11.06 -1.82 -15.17
N TYR A 31 -11.01 -0.91 -16.13
CA TYR A 31 -11.20 -1.23 -17.56
C TYR A 31 -9.88 -1.36 -18.34
N SER A 32 -8.75 -1.06 -17.72
CA SER A 32 -7.42 -1.22 -18.32
C SER A 32 -7.17 -2.64 -18.89
N PRO A 33 -7.60 -3.74 -18.25
CA PRO A 33 -7.44 -5.08 -18.82
C PRO A 33 -8.25 -5.29 -20.09
N VAL A 34 -9.47 -4.77 -20.13
CA VAL A 34 -10.38 -4.91 -21.28
C VAL A 34 -9.81 -4.15 -22.48
N VAL A 35 -9.30 -2.93 -22.25
CA VAL A 35 -8.66 -2.12 -23.29
C VAL A 35 -7.44 -2.85 -23.87
N ALA A 36 -6.59 -3.43 -23.02
CA ALA A 36 -5.42 -4.18 -23.48
C ALA A 36 -5.79 -5.41 -24.32
N VAL A 37 -6.85 -6.15 -23.94
CA VAL A 37 -7.32 -7.32 -24.69
C VAL A 37 -7.90 -6.92 -26.04
N VAL A 38 -8.70 -5.85 -26.09
CA VAL A 38 -9.27 -5.33 -27.35
C VAL A 38 -8.15 -4.84 -28.27
N LEU A 39 -7.20 -4.07 -27.75
CA LEU A 39 -6.04 -3.61 -28.52
C LEU A 39 -5.16 -4.77 -29.00
N GLY A 40 -4.93 -5.77 -28.16
CA GLY A 40 -4.20 -6.99 -28.52
C GLY A 40 -4.89 -7.75 -29.65
N ALA A 41 -6.19 -8.00 -29.52
CA ALA A 41 -6.98 -8.69 -30.55
C ALA A 41 -6.98 -7.91 -31.88
N LEU A 42 -7.17 -6.60 -31.85
CA LEU A 42 -7.09 -5.76 -33.05
C LEU A 42 -5.70 -5.78 -33.68
N THR A 43 -4.65 -5.70 -32.87
CA THR A 43 -3.26 -5.76 -33.35
C THR A 43 -2.98 -7.12 -33.98
N GLY A 44 -3.43 -8.20 -33.38
CA GLY A 44 -3.25 -9.54 -33.91
C GLY A 44 -3.95 -9.78 -35.25
N VAL A 45 -5.21 -9.35 -35.36
CA VAL A 45 -6.00 -9.54 -36.59
C VAL A 45 -5.56 -8.59 -37.71
N PHE A 46 -5.23 -7.33 -37.41
CA PHE A 46 -4.94 -6.33 -38.45
C PHE A 46 -3.45 -6.20 -38.79
N LEU A 47 -2.54 -6.44 -37.84
CA LEU A 47 -1.10 -6.19 -38.03
C LEU A 47 -0.26 -7.47 -38.13
N ILE A 48 -0.59 -8.54 -37.40
CA ILE A 48 0.26 -9.75 -37.32
C ILE A 48 -0.06 -10.73 -38.45
N ASP A 49 -1.32 -11.17 -38.54
CA ASP A 49 -1.73 -12.12 -39.57
C ASP A 49 -3.10 -11.76 -40.17
N PRO A 50 -3.13 -10.75 -41.07
CA PRO A 50 -4.36 -10.32 -41.74
C PRO A 50 -4.91 -11.39 -42.72
N GLY A 51 -4.10 -12.39 -43.08
CA GLY A 51 -4.53 -13.49 -43.95
C GLY A 51 -5.28 -14.59 -43.19
N ASN A 52 -5.03 -14.73 -41.89
CA ASN A 52 -5.67 -15.73 -41.04
C ASN A 52 -6.16 -15.10 -39.73
N TRP A 53 -7.42 -14.67 -39.74
CA TRP A 53 -8.06 -14.02 -38.59
C TRP A 53 -8.06 -14.88 -37.32
N GLN A 54 -8.07 -16.21 -37.44
CA GLN A 54 -8.06 -17.13 -36.29
C GLN A 54 -6.70 -17.12 -35.60
N GLN A 55 -5.63 -17.20 -36.40
CA GLN A 55 -4.26 -17.19 -35.90
C GLN A 55 -3.89 -15.82 -35.35
N GLY A 56 -4.23 -14.75 -36.09
CA GLY A 56 -4.06 -13.37 -35.63
C GLY A 56 -4.78 -13.09 -34.31
N LEU A 57 -6.00 -13.62 -34.10
CA LEU A 57 -6.71 -13.44 -32.84
C LEU A 57 -6.00 -14.12 -31.67
N ILE A 58 -5.47 -15.32 -31.85
CA ILE A 58 -4.75 -16.07 -30.80
C ILE A 58 -3.46 -15.32 -30.42
N ASP A 59 -2.66 -14.93 -31.40
CA ASP A 59 -1.41 -14.19 -31.17
C ASP A 59 -1.70 -12.83 -30.52
N GLY A 60 -2.72 -12.12 -31.02
CA GLY A 60 -3.16 -10.84 -30.46
C GLY A 60 -3.64 -10.93 -29.02
N LEU A 61 -4.42 -11.96 -28.68
CA LEU A 61 -4.86 -12.21 -27.31
C LEU A 61 -3.69 -12.54 -26.39
N ALA A 62 -2.73 -13.36 -26.86
CA ALA A 62 -1.53 -13.66 -26.09
C ALA A 62 -0.75 -12.37 -25.74
N LEU A 63 -0.54 -11.49 -26.72
CA LEU A 63 0.15 -10.21 -26.51
C LEU A 63 -0.63 -9.26 -25.58
N GLY A 64 -1.95 -9.16 -25.77
CA GLY A 64 -2.82 -8.34 -24.93
C GLY A 64 -2.83 -8.81 -23.47
N LEU A 65 -2.95 -10.13 -23.23
CA LEU A 65 -2.91 -10.71 -21.88
C LEU A 65 -1.54 -10.55 -21.23
N SER A 66 -0.45 -10.71 -21.99
CA SER A 66 0.91 -10.42 -21.51
C SER A 66 1.06 -8.95 -21.08
N ALA A 67 0.50 -8.01 -21.85
CA ALA A 67 0.50 -6.59 -21.49
C ALA A 67 -0.26 -6.32 -20.19
N VAL A 68 -1.42 -6.97 -19.97
CA VAL A 68 -2.17 -6.88 -18.70
C VAL A 68 -1.33 -7.38 -17.52
N GLY A 69 -0.65 -8.53 -17.70
CA GLY A 69 0.22 -9.11 -16.68
C GLY A 69 1.33 -8.16 -16.27
N VAL A 70 2.03 -7.57 -17.25
CA VAL A 70 3.09 -6.58 -17.01
C VAL A 70 2.55 -5.32 -16.33
N HIS A 71 1.46 -4.75 -16.84
CA HIS A 71 0.86 -3.53 -16.28
C HIS A 71 0.37 -3.72 -14.83
N SER A 72 -0.27 -4.86 -14.54
CA SER A 72 -0.68 -5.26 -13.19
C SER A 72 0.52 -5.48 -12.27
N GLY A 73 1.55 -6.18 -12.77
CA GLY A 73 2.77 -6.49 -12.03
C GLY A 73 3.50 -5.23 -11.55
N VAL A 74 3.72 -4.26 -12.43
CA VAL A 74 4.38 -3.00 -12.08
C VAL A 74 3.62 -2.25 -10.98
N LYS A 75 2.29 -2.23 -11.05
CA LYS A 75 1.45 -1.61 -10.01
C LYS A 75 1.63 -2.30 -8.65
N ASN A 76 1.55 -3.64 -8.61
CA ASN A 76 1.63 -4.41 -7.38
C ASN A 76 3.01 -4.29 -6.73
N VAL A 77 4.08 -4.28 -7.53
CA VAL A 77 5.46 -4.08 -7.03
C VAL A 77 5.62 -2.70 -6.41
N ARG A 78 5.13 -1.65 -7.09
CA ARG A 78 5.17 -0.27 -6.57
C ARG A 78 4.42 -0.14 -5.25
N GLU A 79 3.23 -0.72 -5.14
CA GLU A 79 2.44 -0.72 -3.91
C GLU A 79 3.13 -1.51 -2.79
N GLY A 80 3.70 -2.67 -3.11
CA GLY A 80 4.49 -3.48 -2.18
C GLY A 80 5.67 -2.70 -1.60
N ILE A 81 6.49 -2.06 -2.45
CA ILE A 81 7.62 -1.24 -2.02
C ILE A 81 7.14 -0.05 -1.17
N SER A 82 6.07 0.63 -1.60
CA SER A 82 5.51 1.75 -0.84
C SER A 82 5.06 1.34 0.56
N ASN A 83 4.48 0.15 0.72
CA ASN A 83 4.05 -0.38 2.01
C ASN A 83 5.24 -0.78 2.90
N LEU A 84 6.33 -1.27 2.31
CA LEU A 84 7.57 -1.58 3.03
C LEU A 84 8.29 -0.31 3.52
N LEU A 85 8.36 0.73 2.69
CA LEU A 85 8.98 2.01 3.07
C LEU A 85 8.14 2.78 4.10
N LYS A 86 6.82 2.59 4.15
CA LYS A 86 5.93 3.19 5.15
C LYS A 86 6.06 2.57 6.55
N LYS A 87 6.92 1.57 6.73
CA LYS A 87 7.02 0.75 7.96
C LYS A 87 8.22 1.10 8.88
N PRO A 88 8.45 2.36 9.32
CA PRO A 88 9.33 2.63 10.47
C PRO A 88 8.61 2.84 11.81
N ASP A 89 7.29 3.15 11.85
CA ASP A 89 6.66 3.59 13.11
C ASP A 89 5.88 2.51 13.90
N SER A 90 5.51 1.38 13.29
CA SER A 90 4.70 0.36 13.97
C SER A 90 5.48 -0.61 14.87
N ILE A 91 6.82 -0.58 14.81
CA ILE A 91 7.67 -1.40 15.69
C ILE A 91 7.90 -0.70 17.05
N ASN A 92 7.97 0.63 17.10
CA ASN A 92 8.28 1.36 18.33
C ASN A 92 7.06 2.04 19.00
N VAL A 93 5.96 2.29 18.28
CA VAL A 93 4.79 3.03 18.84
C VAL A 93 3.81 2.13 19.61
N GLN A 94 3.83 0.81 19.42
CA GLN A 94 2.98 -0.10 20.20
C GLN A 94 3.54 -0.41 21.59
N LEU A 95 4.83 -0.17 21.84
CA LEU A 95 5.46 -0.53 23.12
C LEU A 95 5.40 0.61 24.15
N THR A 96 5.31 1.87 23.73
CA THR A 96 5.39 3.03 24.64
C THR A 96 4.04 3.36 25.31
N LYS A 97 2.94 3.25 24.56
CA LYS A 97 1.58 3.58 25.03
C LYS A 97 1.10 2.81 26.27
N PRO A 98 1.39 1.49 26.43
CA PRO A 98 0.98 0.78 27.64
C PRO A 98 1.81 1.17 28.87
N ILE A 99 3.10 1.50 28.71
CA ILE A 99 4.00 1.84 29.84
C ILE A 99 3.65 3.19 30.45
N GLU A 100 3.34 4.21 29.62
CA GLU A 100 2.95 5.54 30.13
C GLU A 100 1.66 5.49 30.96
N LYS A 101 0.70 4.65 30.56
CA LYS A 101 -0.56 4.46 31.29
C LYS A 101 -0.39 3.71 32.60
N GLU A 102 0.44 2.66 32.60
CA GLU A 102 0.81 1.93 33.82
C GLU A 102 1.55 2.84 34.83
N LEU A 103 2.45 3.70 34.34
CA LEU A 103 3.17 4.64 35.19
C LEU A 103 2.23 5.71 35.76
N ALA A 104 1.35 6.29 34.94
CA ALA A 104 0.37 7.27 35.40
C ALA A 104 -0.56 6.69 36.49
N ASN A 105 -1.08 5.47 36.26
CA ASN A 105 -1.93 4.79 37.24
C ASN A 105 -1.18 4.45 38.53
N THR A 106 0.09 4.05 38.45
CA THR A 106 0.92 3.74 39.63
C THR A 106 1.19 4.99 40.46
N LEU A 107 1.46 6.13 39.81
CA LEU A 107 1.67 7.41 40.50
C LEU A 107 0.38 7.91 41.14
N GLU A 108 -0.76 7.85 40.44
CA GLU A 108 -2.07 8.20 41.02
C GLU A 108 -2.41 7.34 42.24
N ASN A 109 -2.17 6.03 42.17
CA ASN A 109 -2.42 5.13 43.29
C ASN A 109 -1.50 5.43 44.48
N LYS A 110 -0.23 5.78 44.24
CA LYS A 110 0.71 6.20 45.30
C LYS A 110 0.32 7.53 45.94
N ILE A 111 -0.17 8.49 45.17
CA ILE A 111 -0.64 9.78 45.70
C ILE A 111 -1.90 9.58 46.56
N LYS A 112 -2.88 8.81 46.07
CA LYS A 112 -4.11 8.51 46.83
C LYS A 112 -3.84 7.73 48.12
N SER A 113 -2.85 6.83 48.11
CA SER A 113 -2.44 6.08 49.32
C SER A 113 -1.57 6.88 50.28
N ALA A 114 -0.84 7.91 49.81
CA ALA A 114 -0.16 8.87 50.67
C ALA A 114 -1.13 9.86 51.34
N GLU A 115 -2.18 10.28 50.63
CA GLU A 115 -3.19 11.21 51.14
C GLU A 115 -4.10 10.57 52.20
N ALA A 116 -4.40 9.26 52.06
CA ALA A 116 -5.17 8.49 53.03
C ALA A 116 -4.39 8.13 54.32
N ALA A 117 -3.07 8.38 54.36
CA ALA A 117 -2.20 8.07 55.48
C ALA A 117 -1.73 9.31 56.25
N THR A 118 -2.53 10.38 56.28
CA THR A 118 -2.35 11.44 57.27
C THR A 118 -3.15 11.07 58.52
N PRO A 119 -2.51 10.52 59.58
CA PRO A 119 -3.14 10.50 60.88
C PRO A 119 -3.40 11.94 61.32
N GLU A 120 -4.63 12.23 61.71
CA GLU A 120 -4.89 13.20 62.76
C GLU A 120 -4.01 12.83 63.96
N GLN A 121 -2.83 13.44 64.06
CA GLN A 121 -2.02 13.34 65.26
C GLN A 121 -1.45 14.72 65.59
N SER A 122 -2.23 15.41 66.43
CA SER A 122 -1.77 16.18 67.59
C SER A 122 -0.46 16.94 67.43
N ALA A 123 -0.56 18.25 67.22
CA ALA A 123 0.48 19.18 67.62
C ALA A 123 -0.17 20.35 68.37
N ASP A 124 -0.38 20.14 69.67
CA ASP A 124 -0.30 21.21 70.66
C ASP A 124 1.18 21.32 71.06
N PRO A 125 1.81 22.48 70.88
CA PRO A 125 2.99 22.81 71.67
C PRO A 125 2.78 24.16 72.37
N GLN A 126 2.12 24.13 73.54
CA GLN A 126 2.43 25.07 74.60
C GLN A 126 3.86 24.82 75.12
N ALA A 127 4.81 25.59 74.60
CA ALA A 127 6.13 25.78 75.21
C ALA A 127 6.29 27.26 75.59
N GLN A 128 6.14 27.54 76.89
CA GLN A 128 6.48 28.82 77.51
C GLN A 128 8.02 28.98 77.57
N PRO A 129 8.59 30.14 77.25
CA PRO A 129 9.98 30.42 77.56
C PRO A 129 10.10 30.88 79.02
N GLN A 130 10.82 30.11 79.84
CA GLN A 130 11.47 30.63 81.04
C GLN A 130 12.85 31.14 80.62
N GLN A 131 13.01 32.46 80.56
CA GLN A 131 14.14 33.24 81.09
C GLN A 131 13.94 34.73 80.82
#